data_AF-A0A9Q0F160-F1
#
_entry.id   AF-A0A9Q0F160-F1
#
_cell.length_a   1.000
_cell.length_b   1.000
_cell.length_c   1.000
_cell.angle_alpha   90.00
_cell.angle_beta   90.00
_cell.angle_gamma   90.00
#
_symmetry.space_group_name_H-M   'P 1'
#
loop_
_entity.id
_entity.type
_entity.pdbx_description
1 polymer ?
#
loop_
_entity_poly.entity_id
_entity_poly.type
_entity_poly.pdbx_seq_one_letter_code
_entity_poly.pdbx_strand_id
1 'polypeptide(L)'
;MQRVLSNARRFTASRSLKPPPSLLPSSSSSTDSPIATAPHSCPHQCQHLHTFSSTIHRPGTALNSRRILTASFSTEAAAAASPLETAPSEAVKEFYDKIMDSVKVKRTMAPNAWLWSLIENCQNKEDIKLLFDTLHNLRIFRLSNLRIHENFNCNLCREVTKACARVGAVEFGKKALWKHNVYGLDPSVASANHLLTYAKTHNDLKLMVEVMQLLKRNNVPLQPSTADLVFSSCCNSDNWGLISKYARRFLEQGVKLHKTAYDLWMDFAAKRGDTESLWKIEKLRSESVKQHSVLSGFSCAKGLILESKPEDAATLIQLLYQTLSDKQKSNIVVQLQKLVNEWPQDVIRYQPEERRQATAAALKSGIPAMVTSLLNMGLEANVNLDELSSKELC
;
A
#
# COMPACT_ATOMS: atom_id res chain seq x y z
N MET A 1 -6.33 36.92 8.41
CA MET A 1 -6.50 35.51 8.84
C MET A 1 -7.97 35.21 9.18
N GLN A 2 -8.88 35.06 8.20
CA GLN A 2 -10.32 34.79 8.47
C GLN A 2 -10.93 33.62 7.66
N ARG A 3 -10.18 32.99 6.74
CA ARG A 3 -10.66 31.88 5.88
C ARG A 3 -10.41 30.46 6.42
N VAL A 4 -9.91 30.30 7.65
CA VAL A 4 -9.66 28.98 8.27
C VAL A 4 -10.87 28.55 9.14
N LEU A 5 -11.48 29.48 9.87
CA LEU A 5 -12.63 29.23 10.76
C LEU A 5 -13.91 28.78 10.03
N SER A 6 -13.98 28.93 8.71
CA SER A 6 -15.14 28.52 7.90
C SER A 6 -15.32 27.00 7.78
N ASN A 7 -14.29 26.20 8.03
CA ASN A 7 -14.40 24.74 7.96
C ASN A 7 -14.98 24.14 9.24
N ALA A 8 -14.60 24.66 10.42
CA ALA A 8 -15.22 24.27 11.70
C ALA A 8 -16.74 24.52 11.71
N ARG A 9 -17.20 25.63 11.12
CA ARG A 9 -18.62 25.97 11.01
C ARG A 9 -19.44 25.09 10.06
N ARG A 10 -18.82 24.16 9.30
CA ARG A 10 -19.58 23.18 8.49
C ARG A 10 -20.09 21.98 9.29
N PHE A 11 -19.56 21.73 10.50
CA PHE A 11 -19.98 20.59 11.32
C PHE A 11 -21.37 20.74 11.95
N THR A 12 -21.91 21.97 12.07
CA THR A 12 -23.18 22.25 12.76
C THR A 12 -24.34 22.63 11.84
N ALA A 13 -24.09 23.03 10.59
CA ALA A 13 -25.12 23.59 9.70
C ALA A 13 -26.03 22.53 9.03
N SER A 14 -25.67 21.26 9.03
CA SER A 14 -26.31 20.22 8.19
C SER A 14 -27.31 19.31 8.93
N ARG A 15 -28.14 19.86 9.83
CA ARG A 15 -29.36 19.19 10.34
C ARG A 15 -30.35 20.18 10.98
N SER A 16 -31.10 20.91 10.14
CA SER A 16 -32.38 21.50 10.53
C SER A 16 -33.53 20.59 10.09
N LEU A 17 -34.55 20.42 10.92
CA LEU A 17 -35.61 19.44 10.75
C LEU A 17 -36.75 19.95 9.86
N LYS A 18 -37.28 19.07 9.01
CA LYS A 18 -38.70 19.04 8.63
C LYS A 18 -39.21 17.59 8.72
N PRO A 19 -40.38 17.33 9.32
CA PRO A 19 -40.94 15.98 9.42
C PRO A 19 -41.58 15.53 8.10
N PRO A 20 -41.68 14.21 7.85
CA PRO A 20 -42.46 13.67 6.73
C PRO A 20 -43.97 13.67 7.07
N PRO A 21 -44.87 13.94 6.10
CA PRO A 21 -46.29 13.66 6.25
C PRO A 21 -46.57 12.17 6.07
N SER A 22 -47.40 11.59 6.94
CA SER A 22 -47.78 10.18 6.94
C SER A 22 -49.14 9.96 6.24
N LEU A 23 -49.21 9.01 5.30
CA LEU A 23 -50.46 8.41 4.84
C LEU A 23 -50.30 6.89 4.61
N LEU A 24 -51.39 6.17 4.89
CA LEU A 24 -51.64 4.74 4.75
C LEU A 24 -53.10 4.59 4.22
N PRO A 25 -53.61 3.39 3.91
CA PRO A 25 -53.03 2.31 3.11
C PRO A 25 -54.04 1.77 2.05
N SER A 26 -53.62 0.86 1.16
CA SER A 26 -54.56 -0.05 0.47
C SER A 26 -53.93 -1.35 -0.06
N SER A 27 -54.71 -2.42 -0.01
CA SER A 27 -54.56 -3.73 -0.69
C SER A 27 -54.62 -3.59 -2.24
N SER A 28 -54.22 -4.54 -3.08
CA SER A 28 -53.59 -5.89 -2.94
C SER A 28 -52.84 -6.21 -4.29
N SER A 29 -52.45 -7.40 -4.77
CA SER A 29 -52.77 -8.81 -4.44
C SER A 29 -51.61 -9.80 -4.76
N SER A 30 -51.87 -10.87 -5.52
CA SER A 30 -51.10 -12.13 -5.61
C SER A 30 -50.74 -12.52 -7.05
N THR A 31 -49.54 -13.10 -7.26
CA THR A 31 -49.37 -14.39 -7.99
C THR A 31 -47.93 -14.91 -7.86
N ASP A 32 -47.77 -16.25 -7.88
CA ASP A 32 -46.50 -16.94 -7.65
C ASP A 32 -45.68 -17.20 -8.93
N SER A 33 -44.35 -17.17 -8.83
CA SER A 33 -43.41 -18.18 -9.42
C SER A 33 -41.94 -17.83 -9.14
N PRO A 34 -41.02 -18.82 -9.01
CA PRO A 34 -39.62 -18.59 -8.63
C PRO A 34 -38.68 -18.35 -9.83
N ILE A 35 -37.62 -17.55 -9.62
CA ILE A 35 -36.49 -17.40 -10.57
C ILE A 35 -35.16 -17.63 -9.82
N ALA A 36 -34.24 -18.31 -10.49
CA ALA A 36 -33.01 -18.84 -9.89
C ALA A 36 -31.90 -17.79 -9.63
N THR A 37 -31.01 -18.12 -8.69
CA THR A 37 -29.79 -17.36 -8.40
C THR A 37 -28.73 -17.56 -9.49
N ALA A 38 -28.13 -16.46 -9.95
CA ALA A 38 -26.95 -16.47 -10.83
C ALA A 38 -25.93 -15.41 -10.37
N PRO A 39 -24.62 -15.75 -10.26
CA PRO A 39 -23.61 -14.82 -9.76
C PRO A 39 -23.14 -13.82 -10.83
N HIS A 40 -22.87 -12.58 -10.41
CA HIS A 40 -22.44 -11.51 -11.31
C HIS A 40 -21.08 -11.77 -11.97
N SER A 41 -21.05 -11.70 -13.30
CA SER A 41 -19.83 -11.65 -14.10
C SER A 41 -19.78 -10.32 -14.87
N CYS A 42 -18.73 -9.52 -14.64
CA CYS A 42 -18.52 -8.24 -15.33
C CYS A 42 -17.14 -8.20 -16.01
N PRO A 43 -17.06 -8.41 -17.34
CA PRO A 43 -15.82 -8.25 -18.08
C PRO A 43 -15.60 -6.78 -18.48
N HIS A 44 -14.49 -6.18 -18.07
CA HIS A 44 -14.05 -4.90 -18.64
C HIS A 44 -12.97 -5.12 -19.71
N GLN A 45 -13.28 -4.67 -20.91
CA GLN A 45 -12.61 -4.96 -22.16
C GLN A 45 -11.44 -3.98 -22.38
N CYS A 46 -10.20 -4.48 -22.47
CA CYS A 46 -9.06 -3.65 -22.89
C CYS A 46 -9.16 -3.36 -24.40
N GLN A 47 -9.69 -2.19 -24.75
CA GLN A 47 -9.70 -1.73 -26.14
C GLN A 47 -8.32 -1.20 -26.54
N HIS A 48 -7.59 -1.98 -27.35
CA HIS A 48 -6.39 -1.51 -28.03
C HIS A 48 -6.77 -0.53 -29.14
N LEU A 49 -6.19 0.67 -29.10
CA LEU A 49 -6.13 1.58 -30.25
C LEU A 49 -4.67 1.85 -30.61
N HIS A 50 -4.18 1.13 -31.61
CA HIS A 50 -2.95 1.49 -32.32
C HIS A 50 -3.30 2.43 -33.46
N THR A 51 -2.58 3.54 -33.58
CA THR A 51 -1.93 4.01 -34.82
C THR A 51 -1.15 5.28 -34.50
N PHE A 52 0.16 5.29 -34.76
CA PHE A 52 0.83 6.27 -35.63
C PHE A 52 2.31 5.93 -35.73
N SER A 53 2.76 5.60 -36.94
CA SER A 53 4.18 5.45 -37.25
C SER A 53 4.83 6.82 -37.45
N SER A 54 6.03 7.01 -36.94
CA SER A 54 6.96 8.03 -37.46
C SER A 54 8.38 7.49 -37.44
N THR A 55 9.00 7.44 -38.62
CA THR A 55 10.33 6.88 -38.83
C THR A 55 11.38 7.97 -38.65
N ILE A 56 12.37 7.75 -37.78
CA ILE A 56 13.58 8.59 -37.72
C ILE A 56 14.81 7.69 -37.84
N HIS A 57 15.45 7.71 -39.01
CA HIS A 57 16.80 7.18 -39.18
C HIS A 57 17.84 8.22 -38.73
N ARG A 58 18.85 7.78 -37.98
CA ARG A 58 20.25 8.20 -38.16
C ARG A 58 21.21 7.12 -37.62
N PRO A 59 22.52 7.16 -37.96
CA PRO A 59 23.22 5.95 -38.39
C PRO A 59 24.05 5.28 -37.29
N GLY A 60 24.41 4.01 -37.54
CA GLY A 60 25.26 3.23 -36.65
C GLY A 60 26.76 3.52 -36.80
N THR A 61 27.54 2.99 -35.86
CA THR A 61 29.00 2.95 -35.89
C THR A 61 29.53 1.53 -35.65
N ALA A 62 30.72 1.29 -36.19
CA ALA A 62 31.35 -0.01 -36.44
C ALA A 62 31.20 -1.13 -35.38
N LEU A 63 31.07 -2.34 -35.94
CA LEU A 63 31.58 -3.61 -35.41
C LEU A 63 32.88 -3.45 -34.60
N ASN A 64 33.01 -4.22 -33.52
CA ASN A 64 34.32 -4.64 -33.04
C ASN A 64 34.24 -6.03 -32.38
N SER A 65 34.45 -7.06 -33.19
CA SER A 65 34.48 -8.46 -32.74
C SER A 65 35.74 -8.70 -31.90
N ARG A 66 35.58 -9.03 -30.60
CA ARG A 66 36.65 -9.67 -29.83
C ARG A 66 36.34 -11.14 -29.58
N ARG A 67 37.38 -11.96 -29.72
CA ARG A 67 37.29 -13.42 -29.81
C ARG A 67 37.01 -14.03 -28.43
N ILE A 68 36.25 -15.13 -28.44
CA ILE A 68 36.18 -16.04 -27.30
C ILE A 68 37.60 -16.57 -27.04
N LEU A 69 38.06 -16.45 -25.80
CA LEU A 69 39.32 -17.05 -25.36
C LEU A 69 38.97 -18.10 -24.30
N THR A 70 38.95 -19.36 -24.72
CA THR A 70 38.79 -20.51 -23.84
C THR A 70 40.04 -20.67 -22.99
N ALA A 71 39.90 -20.55 -21.67
CA ALA A 71 40.95 -20.86 -20.70
C ALA A 71 40.43 -21.91 -19.72
N SER A 72 40.93 -23.14 -19.85
CA SER A 72 40.59 -24.25 -18.96
C SER A 72 41.51 -24.22 -17.74
N PHE A 73 40.95 -24.13 -16.54
CA PHE A 73 41.68 -24.37 -15.29
C PHE A 73 40.81 -25.19 -14.34
N SER A 74 41.43 -26.18 -13.69
CA SER A 74 40.79 -27.08 -12.74
C SER A 74 41.38 -26.91 -11.36
N THR A 75 40.50 -26.93 -10.36
CA THR A 75 40.69 -27.46 -9.00
C THR A 75 41.98 -27.08 -8.24
N GLU A 76 41.85 -26.24 -7.22
CA GLU A 76 41.82 -26.76 -5.83
C GLU A 76 41.18 -25.76 -4.84
N ALA A 77 41.05 -26.18 -3.58
CA ALA A 77 40.04 -25.66 -2.67
C ALA A 77 40.46 -24.43 -1.83
N ALA A 78 39.50 -23.52 -1.62
CA ALA A 78 39.52 -22.55 -0.52
C ALA A 78 38.15 -22.57 0.17
N ALA A 79 38.09 -23.06 1.41
CA ALA A 79 36.85 -23.20 2.16
C ALA A 79 36.40 -21.85 2.73
N ALA A 80 35.47 -21.18 2.05
CA ALA A 80 34.62 -20.16 2.62
C ALA A 80 33.19 -20.71 2.75
N ALA A 81 32.53 -20.46 3.88
CA ALA A 81 31.22 -21.02 4.17
C ALA A 81 30.11 -20.37 3.31
N SER A 82 29.90 -20.91 2.11
CA SER A 82 28.74 -20.59 1.29
C SER A 82 27.44 -20.90 2.05
N PRO A 83 26.40 -20.04 1.98
CA PRO A 83 25.08 -20.43 2.42
C PRO A 83 24.65 -21.65 1.59
N LEU A 84 24.18 -22.70 2.26
CA LEU A 84 23.90 -24.02 1.67
C LEU A 84 23.07 -23.88 0.38
N GLU A 85 23.69 -24.05 -0.79
CA GLU A 85 22.97 -23.97 -2.08
C GLU A 85 22.01 -25.17 -2.15
N THR A 86 20.76 -24.87 -1.79
CA THR A 86 19.70 -25.84 -1.57
C THR A 86 19.16 -26.23 -2.93
N ALA A 87 19.43 -27.48 -3.34
CA ALA A 87 19.05 -28.00 -4.64
C ALA A 87 17.54 -27.78 -4.95
N PRO A 88 17.15 -27.68 -6.23
CA PRO A 88 15.74 -27.58 -6.60
C PRO A 88 14.91 -28.72 -6.00
N SER A 89 13.74 -28.35 -5.48
CA SER A 89 12.76 -29.26 -4.89
C SER A 89 12.33 -30.30 -5.92
N GLU A 90 12.29 -31.59 -5.55
CA GLU A 90 12.06 -32.70 -6.49
C GLU A 90 10.77 -32.51 -7.32
N ALA A 91 9.67 -32.10 -6.69
CA ALA A 91 8.41 -31.80 -7.37
C ALA A 91 8.52 -30.64 -8.39
N VAL A 92 9.29 -29.59 -8.08
CA VAL A 92 9.52 -28.48 -9.02
C VAL A 92 10.35 -28.95 -10.21
N LYS A 93 11.37 -29.78 -9.95
CA LYS A 93 12.18 -30.41 -11.00
C LYS A 93 11.34 -31.35 -11.88
N GLU A 94 10.45 -32.16 -11.30
CA GLU A 94 9.56 -33.05 -12.04
C GLU A 94 8.64 -32.27 -13.00
N PHE A 95 8.02 -31.17 -12.56
CA PHE A 95 7.23 -30.31 -13.44
C PHE A 95 8.10 -29.59 -14.49
N TYR A 96 9.31 -29.13 -14.12
CA TYR A 96 10.27 -28.54 -15.05
C TYR A 96 10.62 -29.51 -16.18
N ASP A 97 11.06 -30.73 -15.85
CA ASP A 97 11.49 -31.74 -16.81
C ASP A 97 10.32 -32.16 -17.73
N LYS A 98 9.10 -32.30 -17.20
CA LYS A 98 7.88 -32.56 -18.00
C LYS A 98 7.56 -31.43 -18.99
N ILE A 99 7.68 -30.16 -18.58
CA ILE A 99 7.47 -29.02 -19.48
C ILE A 99 8.59 -28.95 -20.52
N MET A 100 9.85 -29.21 -20.15
CA MET A 100 10.99 -29.19 -21.07
C MET A 100 10.91 -30.29 -22.13
N ASP A 101 10.54 -31.52 -21.76
CA ASP A 101 10.29 -32.61 -22.71
C ASP A 101 9.19 -32.24 -23.72
N SER A 102 8.03 -31.75 -23.23
CA SER A 102 6.95 -31.29 -24.10
C SER A 102 7.41 -30.21 -25.08
N VAL A 103 8.10 -29.18 -24.59
CA VAL A 103 8.45 -27.98 -25.37
C VAL A 103 9.66 -28.18 -26.29
N LYS A 104 10.72 -28.82 -25.81
CA LYS A 104 12.02 -28.94 -26.52
C LYS A 104 12.08 -30.22 -27.36
N VAL A 105 11.64 -31.36 -26.82
CA VAL A 105 11.75 -32.68 -27.46
C VAL A 105 10.54 -32.95 -28.35
N LYS A 106 9.34 -32.96 -27.77
CA LYS A 106 8.08 -33.28 -28.47
C LYS A 106 7.55 -32.10 -29.31
N ARG A 107 8.01 -30.88 -29.01
CA ARG A 107 7.59 -29.61 -29.64
C ARG A 107 6.07 -29.37 -29.56
N THR A 108 5.44 -29.87 -28.51
CA THR A 108 4.01 -29.74 -28.20
C THR A 108 3.80 -28.75 -27.05
N MET A 109 2.64 -28.09 -27.05
CA MET A 109 2.26 -27.16 -25.98
C MET A 109 2.05 -27.93 -24.66
N ALA A 110 2.86 -27.60 -23.65
CA ALA A 110 2.72 -28.19 -22.32
C ALA A 110 1.36 -27.80 -21.68
N PRO A 111 0.68 -28.71 -20.96
CA PRO A 111 -0.53 -28.38 -20.21
C PRO A 111 -0.31 -27.25 -19.20
N ASN A 112 -1.15 -26.21 -19.26
CA ASN A 112 -1.06 -25.04 -18.38
C ASN A 112 -1.02 -25.40 -16.87
N ALA A 113 -1.67 -26.50 -16.48
CA ALA A 113 -1.67 -27.01 -15.11
C ALA A 113 -0.25 -27.24 -14.55
N TRP A 114 0.68 -27.78 -15.34
CA TRP A 114 2.04 -28.06 -14.88
C TRP A 114 2.80 -26.78 -14.51
N LEU A 115 2.57 -25.67 -15.23
CA LEU A 115 3.17 -24.37 -14.91
C LEU A 115 2.62 -23.80 -13.60
N TRP A 116 1.31 -23.93 -13.36
CA TRP A 116 0.71 -23.49 -12.09
C TRP A 116 1.22 -24.34 -10.93
N SER A 117 1.26 -25.67 -11.05
CA SER A 117 1.83 -26.55 -10.03
C SER A 117 3.31 -26.28 -9.76
N LEU A 118 4.11 -25.93 -10.78
CA LEU A 118 5.51 -25.52 -10.62
C LEU A 118 5.61 -24.24 -9.79
N ILE A 119 4.82 -23.20 -10.11
CA ILE A 119 4.76 -21.93 -9.36
C ILE A 119 4.32 -22.18 -7.90
N GLU A 120 3.31 -23.01 -7.70
CA GLU A 120 2.78 -23.33 -6.37
C GLU A 120 3.83 -24.04 -5.49
N ASN A 121 4.60 -24.96 -6.07
CA ASN A 121 5.62 -25.76 -5.35
C ASN A 121 6.99 -25.07 -5.18
N CYS A 122 7.23 -23.87 -5.73
CA CYS A 122 8.51 -23.16 -5.50
C CYS A 122 8.74 -22.80 -4.02
N GLN A 123 9.68 -23.47 -3.36
CA GLN A 123 10.03 -23.27 -1.95
C GLN A 123 11.35 -22.51 -1.78
N ASN A 124 12.34 -22.76 -2.65
CA ASN A 124 13.68 -22.18 -2.55
C ASN A 124 14.07 -21.34 -3.78
N LYS A 125 15.24 -20.69 -3.71
CA LYS A 125 15.74 -19.78 -4.75
C LYS A 125 16.05 -20.49 -6.07
N GLU A 126 16.41 -21.77 -6.01
CA GLU A 126 16.74 -22.62 -7.17
C GLU A 126 15.47 -23.05 -7.91
N ASP A 127 14.39 -23.33 -7.18
CA ASP A 127 13.05 -23.49 -7.75
C ASP A 127 12.63 -22.27 -8.59
N ILE A 128 12.92 -21.06 -8.08
CA ILE A 128 12.66 -19.82 -8.81
C ILE A 128 13.58 -19.66 -10.03
N LYS A 129 14.83 -20.19 -10.01
CA LYS A 129 15.65 -20.26 -11.24
C LYS A 129 14.99 -21.17 -12.28
N LEU A 130 14.53 -22.37 -11.90
CA LEU A 130 13.85 -23.29 -12.81
C LEU A 130 12.52 -22.71 -13.36
N LEU A 131 11.75 -22.00 -12.52
CA LEU A 131 10.55 -21.29 -12.95
C LEU A 131 10.87 -20.25 -14.04
N PHE A 132 11.93 -19.47 -13.88
CA PHE A 132 12.28 -18.43 -14.85
C PHE A 132 12.88 -19.00 -16.15
N ASP A 133 13.62 -20.10 -16.10
CA ASP A 133 14.00 -20.82 -17.33
C ASP A 133 12.76 -21.43 -18.02
N THR A 134 11.82 -22.00 -17.26
CA THR A 134 10.54 -22.52 -17.78
C THR A 134 9.78 -21.44 -18.55
N LEU A 135 9.60 -20.27 -17.94
CA LEU A 135 8.91 -19.12 -18.56
C LEU A 135 9.65 -18.62 -19.80
N HIS A 136 10.99 -18.61 -19.80
CA HIS A 136 11.78 -18.21 -20.96
C HIS A 136 11.60 -19.18 -22.14
N ASN A 137 11.72 -20.48 -21.89
CA ASN A 137 11.54 -21.51 -22.93
C ASN A 137 10.09 -21.55 -23.45
N LEU A 138 9.09 -21.39 -22.58
CA LEU A 138 7.68 -21.24 -23.00
C LEU A 138 7.45 -19.96 -23.82
N ARG A 139 8.15 -18.85 -23.52
CA ARG A 139 8.09 -17.62 -24.31
C ARG A 139 8.71 -17.80 -25.69
N ILE A 140 9.87 -18.46 -25.78
CA ILE A 140 10.50 -18.83 -27.05
C ILE A 140 9.54 -19.68 -27.88
N PHE A 141 9.00 -20.78 -27.31
CA PHE A 141 8.08 -21.68 -28.00
C PHE A 141 6.81 -20.98 -28.52
N ARG A 142 6.22 -20.09 -27.72
CA ARG A 142 5.09 -19.25 -28.17
C ARG A 142 5.46 -18.40 -29.39
N LEU A 143 6.64 -17.79 -29.39
CA LEU A 143 7.11 -16.95 -30.49
C LEU A 143 7.48 -17.74 -31.75
N SER A 144 8.21 -18.85 -31.62
CA SER A 144 8.75 -19.61 -32.76
C SER A 144 7.81 -20.68 -33.31
N ASN A 145 7.17 -21.46 -32.44
CA ASN A 145 6.36 -22.62 -32.83
C ASN A 145 4.89 -22.23 -33.01
N LEU A 146 4.35 -21.40 -32.11
CA LEU A 146 2.93 -21.01 -32.14
C LEU A 146 2.67 -19.66 -32.84
N ARG A 147 3.72 -18.86 -33.11
CA ARG A 147 3.64 -17.49 -33.67
C ARG A 147 2.77 -16.52 -32.84
N ILE A 148 2.67 -16.75 -31.53
CA ILE A 148 1.93 -15.91 -30.57
C ILE A 148 2.89 -14.86 -30.01
N HIS A 149 2.75 -13.63 -30.49
CA HIS A 149 3.63 -12.52 -30.13
C HIS A 149 3.23 -11.86 -28.81
N GLU A 150 1.99 -12.04 -28.37
CA GLU A 150 1.43 -11.53 -27.12
C GLU A 150 2.14 -12.12 -25.90
N ASN A 151 2.39 -11.27 -24.90
CA ASN A 151 2.83 -11.69 -23.57
C ASN A 151 1.83 -12.66 -22.91
N PHE A 152 2.29 -13.36 -21.88
CA PHE A 152 1.41 -14.05 -20.95
C PHE A 152 0.52 -13.05 -20.21
N ASN A 153 -0.65 -13.50 -19.75
CA ASN A 153 -1.56 -12.65 -19.02
C ASN A 153 -0.96 -12.12 -17.69
N CYS A 154 -1.49 -11.00 -17.22
CA CYS A 154 -1.03 -10.34 -16.00
C CYS A 154 -1.27 -11.14 -14.71
N ASN A 155 -2.15 -12.17 -14.74
CA ASN A 155 -2.35 -13.11 -13.64
C ASN A 155 -1.15 -14.05 -13.47
N LEU A 156 -0.53 -14.51 -14.58
CA LEU A 156 0.72 -15.28 -14.48
C LEU A 156 1.83 -14.42 -13.88
N CYS A 157 1.97 -13.16 -14.30
CA CYS A 157 2.93 -12.23 -13.70
C CYS A 157 2.66 -12.02 -12.20
N ARG A 158 1.39 -11.96 -11.77
CA ARG A 158 0.99 -11.88 -10.35
C ARG A 158 1.47 -13.10 -9.58
N GLU A 159 1.11 -14.32 -9.99
CA GLU A 159 1.45 -15.52 -9.22
C GLU A 159 2.96 -15.83 -9.23
N VAL A 160 3.67 -15.58 -10.34
CA VAL A 160 5.13 -15.66 -10.41
C VAL A 160 5.78 -14.67 -9.43
N THR A 161 5.29 -13.43 -9.36
CA THR A 161 5.82 -12.41 -8.46
C THR A 161 5.47 -12.70 -6.99
N LYS A 162 4.30 -13.29 -6.73
CA LYS A 162 3.87 -13.82 -5.42
C LYS A 162 4.75 -15.00 -4.97
N ALA A 163 5.12 -15.92 -5.85
CA ALA A 163 6.08 -16.99 -5.55
C ALA A 163 7.48 -16.41 -5.25
N CYS A 164 7.96 -15.46 -6.05
CA CYS A 164 9.21 -14.75 -5.76
C CYS A 164 9.19 -14.06 -4.38
N ALA A 165 8.07 -13.43 -4.01
CA ALA A 165 7.88 -12.82 -2.69
C ALA A 165 7.87 -13.87 -1.56
N ARG A 166 7.12 -14.97 -1.73
CA ARG A 166 7.04 -16.09 -0.75
C ARG A 166 8.42 -16.67 -0.43
N VAL A 167 9.28 -16.80 -1.44
CA VAL A 167 10.63 -17.37 -1.35
C VAL A 167 11.70 -16.33 -0.93
N GLY A 168 11.39 -15.03 -0.97
CA GLY A 168 12.39 -13.97 -0.81
C GLY A 168 13.32 -13.79 -2.03
N ALA A 169 12.97 -14.38 -3.18
CA ALA A 169 13.69 -14.24 -4.45
C ALA A 169 13.41 -12.87 -5.14
N VAL A 170 13.60 -11.79 -4.40
CA VAL A 170 13.22 -10.41 -4.75
C VAL A 170 13.75 -9.96 -6.12
N GLU A 171 14.99 -10.31 -6.46
CA GLU A 171 15.59 -9.95 -7.76
C GLU A 171 14.86 -10.58 -8.96
N PHE A 172 14.31 -11.78 -8.80
CA PHE A 172 13.46 -12.40 -9.83
C PHE A 172 12.09 -11.74 -9.90
N GLY A 173 11.52 -11.35 -8.76
CA GLY A 173 10.32 -10.50 -8.72
C GLY A 173 10.52 -9.17 -9.46
N LYS A 174 11.65 -8.49 -9.25
CA LYS A 174 11.97 -7.24 -9.98
C LYS A 174 12.11 -7.45 -11.48
N LYS A 175 12.70 -8.58 -11.93
CA LYS A 175 12.76 -8.96 -13.36
C LYS A 175 11.38 -9.23 -13.97
N ALA A 176 10.48 -9.90 -13.24
CA ALA A 176 9.09 -10.11 -13.67
C ALA A 176 8.35 -8.78 -13.87
N LEU A 177 8.65 -7.78 -13.04
CA LEU A 177 8.11 -6.43 -13.16
C LEU A 177 8.70 -5.58 -14.30
N TRP A 178 9.62 -6.07 -15.15
CA TRP A 178 10.10 -5.27 -16.29
C TRP A 178 9.17 -5.36 -17.50
N LYS A 179 8.69 -4.24 -18.04
CA LYS A 179 7.78 -4.20 -19.21
C LYS A 179 8.29 -4.96 -20.44
N HIS A 180 9.61 -5.02 -20.64
CA HIS A 180 10.26 -5.70 -21.75
C HIS A 180 11.13 -6.88 -21.25
N ASN A 181 10.56 -7.75 -20.41
CA ASN A 181 11.24 -8.94 -19.90
C ASN A 181 11.26 -10.10 -20.93
N VAL A 182 12.34 -10.89 -20.91
CA VAL A 182 12.54 -12.06 -21.80
C VAL A 182 11.66 -13.28 -21.45
N TYR A 183 10.90 -13.19 -20.36
CA TYR A 183 9.98 -14.21 -19.86
C TYR A 183 8.55 -14.00 -20.37
N GLY A 184 8.29 -12.90 -21.10
CA GLY A 184 6.98 -12.58 -21.65
C GLY A 184 5.90 -12.27 -20.63
N LEU A 185 6.24 -11.90 -19.39
CA LEU A 185 5.28 -11.56 -18.34
C LEU A 185 4.73 -10.13 -18.54
N ASP A 186 3.47 -9.89 -18.22
CA ASP A 186 2.85 -8.56 -18.27
C ASP A 186 2.68 -7.93 -16.86
N PRO A 187 3.42 -6.87 -16.50
CA PRO A 187 3.47 -6.35 -15.14
C PRO A 187 2.24 -5.53 -14.75
N SER A 188 1.56 -5.97 -13.68
CA SER A 188 0.34 -5.33 -13.14
C SER A 188 0.50 -4.81 -11.72
N VAL A 189 -0.45 -3.97 -11.29
CA VAL A 189 -0.53 -3.47 -9.91
C VAL A 189 -0.58 -4.62 -8.90
N ALA A 190 -1.34 -5.69 -9.22
CA ALA A 190 -1.42 -6.88 -8.37
C ALA A 190 -0.06 -7.56 -8.21
N SER A 191 0.71 -7.72 -9.30
CA SER A 191 2.08 -8.27 -9.22
C SER A 191 3.02 -7.39 -8.39
N ALA A 192 2.99 -6.06 -8.57
CA ALA A 192 3.83 -5.15 -7.81
C ALA A 192 3.45 -5.07 -6.32
N ASN A 193 2.15 -5.14 -6.00
CA ASN A 193 1.66 -5.14 -4.62
C ASN A 193 2.17 -6.36 -3.81
N HIS A 194 2.50 -7.49 -4.45
CA HIS A 194 3.16 -8.60 -3.75
C HIS A 194 4.59 -8.24 -3.29
N LEU A 195 5.38 -7.56 -4.12
CA LEU A 195 6.72 -7.08 -3.69
C LEU A 195 6.63 -5.91 -2.71
N LEU A 196 5.63 -5.03 -2.83
CA LEU A 196 5.40 -3.96 -1.84
C LEU A 196 4.94 -4.52 -0.49
N THR A 197 4.17 -5.62 -0.48
CA THR A 197 3.83 -6.33 0.75
C THR A 197 5.07 -6.98 1.37
N TYR A 198 5.93 -7.62 0.58
CA TYR A 198 7.21 -8.16 1.04
C TYR A 198 8.14 -7.06 1.58
N ALA A 199 8.23 -5.92 0.90
CA ALA A 199 8.99 -4.76 1.34
C ALA A 199 8.47 -4.25 2.70
N LYS A 200 7.14 -4.15 2.87
CA LYS A 200 6.51 -3.78 4.13
C LYS A 200 6.85 -4.76 5.27
N THR A 201 6.77 -6.08 5.05
CA THR A 201 7.02 -7.06 6.12
C THR A 201 8.49 -7.12 6.55
N HIS A 202 9.43 -6.80 5.67
CA HIS A 202 10.87 -6.77 5.96
C HIS A 202 11.40 -5.35 6.23
N ASN A 203 10.50 -4.35 6.30
CA ASN A 203 10.81 -2.92 6.44
C ASN A 203 11.79 -2.35 5.39
N ASP A 204 11.84 -2.95 4.20
CA ASP A 204 12.76 -2.58 3.12
C ASP A 204 12.22 -1.40 2.29
N LEU A 205 12.50 -0.17 2.76
CA LEU A 205 12.21 1.05 2.00
C LEU A 205 12.93 1.09 0.64
N LYS A 206 14.10 0.46 0.49
CA LYS A 206 14.87 0.50 -0.77
C LYS A 206 14.13 -0.30 -1.83
N LEU A 207 13.71 -1.53 -1.53
CA LEU A 207 12.86 -2.33 -2.40
C LEU A 207 11.53 -1.63 -2.71
N MET A 208 10.88 -1.04 -1.70
CA MET A 208 9.64 -0.28 -1.91
C MET A 208 9.84 0.86 -2.92
N VAL A 209 10.95 1.60 -2.81
CA VAL A 209 11.32 2.66 -3.77
C VAL A 209 11.63 2.09 -5.14
N GLU A 210 12.39 0.99 -5.25
CA GLU A 210 12.70 0.35 -6.53
C GLU A 210 11.43 -0.12 -7.26
N VAL A 211 10.49 -0.78 -6.56
CA VAL A 211 9.21 -1.22 -7.13
C VAL A 211 8.34 -0.03 -7.55
N MET A 212 8.27 1.03 -6.74
CA MET A 212 7.55 2.26 -7.11
C MET A 212 8.19 3.01 -8.28
N GLN A 213 9.50 2.85 -8.53
CA GLN A 213 10.14 3.30 -9.76
C GLN A 213 9.82 2.39 -10.96
N LEU A 214 9.80 1.07 -10.81
CA LEU A 214 9.42 0.14 -11.89
C LEU A 214 7.97 0.39 -12.35
N LEU A 215 7.03 0.55 -11.41
CA LEU A 215 5.66 0.99 -11.70
C LEU A 215 5.62 2.30 -12.50
N LYS A 216 6.51 3.27 -12.20
CA LYS A 216 6.63 4.51 -12.99
C LYS A 216 7.15 4.24 -14.40
N ARG A 217 8.26 3.50 -14.54
CA ARG A 217 8.92 3.21 -15.84
C ARG A 217 8.01 2.46 -16.81
N ASN A 218 7.15 1.58 -16.29
CA ASN A 218 6.23 0.77 -17.09
C ASN A 218 4.96 1.52 -17.53
N ASN A 219 4.66 2.68 -16.91
CA ASN A 219 3.36 3.37 -16.95
C ASN A 219 2.19 2.52 -16.40
N VAL A 220 2.43 1.73 -15.34
CA VAL A 220 1.36 0.98 -14.66
C VAL A 220 0.57 1.95 -13.77
N PRO A 221 -0.77 2.01 -13.87
CA PRO A 221 -1.60 2.96 -13.11
C PRO A 221 -1.54 2.65 -11.61
N LEU A 222 -1.46 3.69 -10.77
CA LEU A 222 -1.47 3.53 -9.31
C LEU A 222 -2.89 3.27 -8.79
N GLN A 223 -3.02 2.42 -7.78
CA GLN A 223 -4.29 2.12 -7.09
C GLN A 223 -4.24 2.53 -5.61
N PRO A 224 -5.39 2.75 -4.96
CA PRO A 224 -5.44 3.12 -3.53
C PRO A 224 -4.82 2.06 -2.61
N SER A 225 -4.95 0.77 -2.94
CA SER A 225 -4.31 -0.34 -2.21
C SER A 225 -2.77 -0.27 -2.24
N THR A 226 -2.19 0.23 -3.34
CA THR A 226 -0.76 0.51 -3.45
C THR A 226 -0.36 1.68 -2.54
N ALA A 227 -1.24 2.67 -2.37
CA ALA A 227 -1.01 3.78 -1.44
C ALA A 227 -1.00 3.31 0.02
N ASP A 228 -1.95 2.47 0.44
CA ASP A 228 -2.01 1.91 1.80
C ASP A 228 -0.71 1.16 2.15
N LEU A 229 -0.17 0.36 1.23
CA LEU A 229 1.11 -0.35 1.40
C LEU A 229 2.30 0.62 1.51
N VAL A 230 2.40 1.59 0.61
CA VAL A 230 3.51 2.56 0.56
C VAL A 230 3.49 3.49 1.78
N PHE A 231 2.32 4.00 2.17
CA PHE A 231 2.16 4.89 3.30
C PHE A 231 2.49 4.15 4.60
N SER A 232 1.95 2.95 4.79
CA SER A 232 2.28 2.12 5.96
C SER A 232 3.76 1.81 6.06
N SER A 233 4.44 1.53 4.94
CA SER A 233 5.90 1.30 4.93
C SER A 233 6.69 2.56 5.28
N CYS A 234 6.27 3.74 4.79
CA CYS A 234 6.90 5.01 5.12
C CYS A 234 6.71 5.40 6.59
N CYS A 235 5.53 5.16 7.18
CA CYS A 235 5.28 5.42 8.60
C CYS A 235 6.07 4.45 9.50
N ASN A 236 6.16 3.17 9.15
CA ASN A 236 6.97 2.18 9.88
C ASN A 236 8.46 2.53 9.96
N SER A 237 8.96 3.33 9.00
CA SER A 237 10.36 3.76 8.89
C SER A 237 10.58 5.27 9.09
N ASP A 238 9.64 5.98 9.73
CA ASP A 238 9.69 7.45 10.00
C ASP A 238 10.12 8.31 8.79
N ASN A 239 9.70 7.94 7.57
CA ASN A 239 10.15 8.65 6.36
C ASN A 239 9.11 9.66 5.85
N TRP A 240 9.03 10.80 6.55
CA TRP A 240 8.10 11.90 6.22
C TRP A 240 8.28 12.46 4.81
N GLY A 241 9.52 12.59 4.34
CA GLY A 241 9.82 13.05 2.98
C GLY A 241 9.31 12.07 1.92
N LEU A 242 9.38 10.76 2.19
CA LEU A 242 8.99 9.72 1.25
C LEU A 242 7.47 9.51 1.17
N ILE A 243 6.75 9.56 2.31
CA ILE A 243 5.28 9.56 2.29
C ILE A 243 4.75 10.80 1.57
N SER A 244 5.28 11.98 1.87
CA SER A 244 4.86 13.25 1.23
C SER A 244 5.11 13.25 -0.29
N LYS A 245 6.25 12.70 -0.73
CA LYS A 245 6.59 12.52 -2.15
C LYS A 245 5.63 11.56 -2.85
N TYR A 246 5.28 10.44 -2.24
CA TYR A 246 4.36 9.49 -2.86
C TYR A 246 2.90 9.94 -2.79
N ALA A 247 2.46 10.52 -1.68
CA ALA A 247 1.11 11.06 -1.52
C ALA A 247 0.79 12.09 -2.61
N ARG A 248 1.73 13.02 -2.88
CA ARG A 248 1.61 13.95 -4.01
C ARG A 248 1.46 13.20 -5.34
N ARG A 249 2.29 12.20 -5.63
CA ARG A 249 2.21 11.40 -6.87
C ARG A 249 0.88 10.65 -7.02
N PHE A 250 0.30 10.11 -5.94
CA PHE A 250 -1.01 9.46 -5.99
C PHE A 250 -2.12 10.48 -6.32
N LEU A 251 -2.08 11.66 -5.71
CA LEU A 251 -3.04 12.75 -5.96
C LEU A 251 -2.90 13.36 -7.36
N GLU A 252 -1.67 13.56 -7.85
CA GLU A 252 -1.35 13.99 -9.23
C GLU A 252 -1.88 12.99 -10.28
N GLN A 253 -2.00 11.70 -9.93
CA GLN A 253 -2.60 10.67 -10.79
C GLN A 253 -4.11 10.47 -10.55
N GLY A 254 -4.76 11.37 -9.80
CA GLY A 254 -6.21 11.32 -9.52
C GLY A 254 -6.65 10.14 -8.65
N VAL A 255 -5.73 9.47 -7.95
CA VAL A 255 -6.03 8.26 -7.16
C VAL A 255 -6.79 8.66 -5.90
N LYS A 256 -8.06 8.21 -5.81
CA LYS A 256 -8.91 8.39 -4.62
C LYS A 256 -8.39 7.53 -3.47
N LEU A 257 -7.55 8.13 -2.63
CA LEU A 257 -6.94 7.47 -1.47
C LEU A 257 -8.01 6.89 -0.53
N HIS A 258 -7.74 5.71 0.02
CA HIS A 258 -8.58 5.09 1.04
C HIS A 258 -8.53 5.86 2.36
N LYS A 259 -9.51 5.60 3.25
CA LYS A 259 -9.55 6.12 4.61
C LYS A 259 -8.26 5.80 5.38
N THR A 260 -7.75 4.58 5.23
CA THR A 260 -6.51 4.10 5.87
C THR A 260 -5.27 4.89 5.46
N ALA A 261 -5.09 5.20 4.17
CA ALA A 261 -4.00 6.06 3.70
C ALA A 261 -4.08 7.48 4.33
N TYR A 262 -5.26 8.10 4.38
CA TYR A 262 -5.41 9.39 5.07
C TYR A 262 -5.13 9.29 6.57
N ASP A 263 -5.67 8.28 7.26
CA ASP A 263 -5.47 8.06 8.68
C ASP A 263 -3.98 7.90 9.04
N LEU A 264 -3.22 7.14 8.25
CA LEU A 264 -1.77 6.96 8.42
C LEU A 264 -0.98 8.25 8.16
N TRP A 265 -1.36 9.03 7.14
CA TRP A 265 -0.67 10.26 6.78
C TRP A 265 -0.94 11.40 7.79
N MET A 266 -2.16 11.46 8.33
CA MET A 266 -2.56 12.42 9.37
C MET A 266 -1.95 12.10 10.73
N ASP A 267 -1.95 10.84 11.18
CA ASP A 267 -1.32 10.49 12.47
C ASP A 267 0.19 10.73 12.41
N PHE A 268 0.82 10.52 11.25
CA PHE A 268 2.24 10.83 11.07
C PHE A 268 2.51 12.35 11.07
N ALA A 269 1.66 13.17 10.45
CA ALA A 269 1.75 14.64 10.56
C ALA A 269 1.59 15.11 12.01
N ALA A 270 0.60 14.58 12.72
CA ALA A 270 0.30 14.91 14.10
C ALA A 270 1.39 14.43 15.09
N LYS A 271 2.04 13.28 14.83
CA LYS A 271 3.21 12.81 15.58
C LYS A 271 4.43 13.72 15.41
N ARG A 272 4.61 14.34 14.24
CA ARG A 272 5.71 15.29 14.00
C ARG A 272 5.42 16.71 14.49
N GLY A 273 4.18 16.98 14.93
CA GLY A 273 3.71 18.31 15.27
C GLY A 273 3.55 19.26 14.07
N ASP A 274 3.50 18.74 12.85
CA ASP A 274 3.34 19.54 11.62
C ASP A 274 1.84 19.83 11.40
N THR A 275 1.34 20.84 12.10
CA THR A 275 -0.06 21.30 11.99
C THR A 275 -0.40 21.84 10.60
N GLU A 276 0.55 22.48 9.91
CA GLU A 276 0.32 23.04 8.57
C GLU A 276 0.10 21.93 7.53
N SER A 277 0.90 20.86 7.57
CA SER A 277 0.68 19.68 6.74
C SER A 277 -0.56 18.89 7.17
N LEU A 278 -0.81 18.72 8.48
CA LEU A 278 -2.01 18.06 8.99
C LEU A 278 -3.29 18.70 8.44
N TRP A 279 -3.41 20.03 8.45
CA TRP A 279 -4.59 20.71 7.92
C TRP A 279 -4.70 20.68 6.39
N LYS A 280 -3.57 20.65 5.66
CA LYS A 280 -3.56 20.38 4.22
C LYS A 280 -4.10 18.98 3.90
N ILE A 281 -3.71 17.98 4.69
CA ILE A 281 -4.16 16.58 4.53
C ILE A 281 -5.63 16.44 4.94
N GLU A 282 -6.06 17.05 6.05
CA GLU A 282 -7.46 17.05 6.47
C GLU A 282 -8.38 17.68 5.41
N LYS A 283 -7.96 18.78 4.76
CA LYS A 283 -8.73 19.35 3.65
C LYS A 283 -8.93 18.31 2.53
N LEU A 284 -7.86 17.67 2.07
CA LEU A 284 -7.91 16.63 1.02
C LEU A 284 -8.76 15.42 1.45
N ARG A 285 -8.65 15.01 2.71
CA ARG A 285 -9.49 13.97 3.32
C ARG A 285 -10.95 14.37 3.29
N SER A 286 -11.30 15.61 3.64
CA SER A 286 -12.69 16.11 3.66
C SER A 286 -13.32 16.16 2.26
N GLU A 287 -12.53 16.43 1.23
CA GLU A 287 -12.94 16.43 -0.18
C GLU A 287 -13.15 15.01 -0.73
N SER A 288 -12.43 14.01 -0.21
CA SER A 288 -12.46 12.61 -0.68
C SER A 288 -13.29 11.65 0.18
N VAL A 289 -13.46 11.92 1.49
CA VAL A 289 -14.01 11.00 2.49
C VAL A 289 -14.89 11.77 3.48
N LYS A 290 -16.22 11.56 3.40
CA LYS A 290 -17.21 12.36 4.14
C LYS A 290 -17.17 12.25 5.68
N GLN A 291 -16.57 11.19 6.23
CA GLN A 291 -16.54 10.91 7.67
C GLN A 291 -15.11 10.61 8.14
N HIS A 292 -14.74 11.14 9.30
CA HIS A 292 -13.50 10.79 10.00
C HIS A 292 -13.49 9.30 10.42
N SER A 293 -12.30 8.77 10.70
CA SER A 293 -12.16 7.61 11.60
C SER A 293 -11.82 8.10 13.00
N VAL A 294 -11.67 7.16 13.95
CA VAL A 294 -11.05 7.46 15.23
C VAL A 294 -9.65 8.07 15.02
N LEU A 295 -8.83 7.50 14.11
CA LEU A 295 -7.45 7.93 13.90
C LEU A 295 -7.34 9.33 13.26
N SER A 296 -8.05 9.61 12.16
CA SER A 296 -8.04 10.97 11.58
C SER A 296 -8.70 12.01 12.48
N GLY A 297 -9.73 11.61 13.25
CA GLY A 297 -10.35 12.45 14.26
C GLY A 297 -9.40 12.83 15.41
N PHE A 298 -8.73 11.85 16.01
CA PHE A 298 -7.69 12.06 17.02
C PHE A 298 -6.49 12.83 16.45
N SER A 299 -6.14 12.64 15.18
CA SER A 299 -5.07 13.42 14.53
C SER A 299 -5.43 14.91 14.45
N CYS A 300 -6.68 15.26 14.13
CA CYS A 300 -7.16 16.64 14.21
C CYS A 300 -7.20 17.18 15.64
N ALA A 301 -7.59 16.37 16.63
CA ALA A 301 -7.57 16.77 18.05
C ALA A 301 -6.14 17.06 18.55
N LYS A 302 -5.17 16.20 18.22
CA LYS A 302 -3.72 16.44 18.40
C LYS A 302 -3.29 17.79 17.80
N GLY A 303 -3.75 18.09 16.58
CA GLY A 303 -3.51 19.37 15.91
C GLY A 303 -4.10 20.58 16.66
N LEU A 304 -5.30 20.47 17.19
CA LEU A 304 -5.97 21.53 17.96
C LEU A 304 -5.29 21.80 19.31
N ILE A 305 -4.79 20.77 20.00
CA ILE A 305 -3.95 20.93 21.20
C ILE A 305 -2.68 21.73 20.88
N LEU A 306 -2.02 21.42 19.75
CA LEU A 306 -0.82 22.15 19.30
C LEU A 306 -1.11 23.59 18.86
N GLU A 307 -2.35 23.91 18.48
CA GLU A 307 -2.83 25.28 18.28
C GLU A 307 -3.36 25.96 19.57
N SER A 308 -3.18 25.33 20.73
CA SER A 308 -3.65 25.79 22.04
C SER A 308 -5.17 25.96 22.13
N LYS A 309 -5.93 25.01 21.58
CA LYS A 309 -7.42 24.96 21.60
C LYS A 309 -7.94 23.62 22.17
N PRO A 310 -7.71 23.34 23.46
CA PRO A 310 -8.13 22.08 24.08
C PRO A 310 -9.66 21.87 24.08
N GLU A 311 -10.46 22.93 24.11
CA GLU A 311 -11.93 22.89 24.11
C GLU A 311 -12.49 22.48 22.75
N ASP A 312 -11.91 22.98 21.65
CA ASP A 312 -12.22 22.53 20.29
C ASP A 312 -11.84 21.05 20.10
N ALA A 313 -10.69 20.65 20.64
CA ALA A 313 -10.21 19.26 20.59
C ALA A 313 -11.16 18.31 21.35
N ALA A 314 -11.62 18.70 22.54
CA ALA A 314 -12.60 17.96 23.32
C ALA A 314 -13.95 17.87 22.58
N THR A 315 -14.44 18.98 22.04
CA THR A 315 -15.69 19.03 21.27
C THR A 315 -15.64 18.10 20.05
N LEU A 316 -14.49 18.04 19.36
CA LEU A 316 -14.29 17.13 18.23
C LEU A 316 -14.30 15.66 18.67
N ILE A 317 -13.62 15.30 19.76
CA ILE A 317 -13.61 13.93 20.29
C ILE A 317 -15.02 13.51 20.77
N GLN A 318 -15.78 14.41 21.37
CA GLN A 318 -17.16 14.12 21.78
C GLN A 318 -18.10 13.93 20.58
N LEU A 319 -17.97 14.73 19.53
CA LEU A 319 -18.70 14.53 18.27
C LEU A 319 -18.35 13.19 17.59
N LEU A 320 -17.09 12.75 17.68
CA LEU A 320 -16.67 11.43 17.21
C LEU A 320 -17.31 10.32 18.05
N TYR A 321 -17.29 10.43 19.39
CA TYR A 321 -17.92 9.46 20.30
C TYR A 321 -19.43 9.28 20.02
N GLN A 322 -20.14 10.37 19.73
CA GLN A 322 -21.57 10.36 19.37
C GLN A 322 -21.87 9.77 17.99
N THR A 323 -20.90 9.74 17.05
CA THR A 323 -21.11 9.28 15.67
C THR A 323 -20.59 7.87 15.40
N LEU A 324 -20.05 7.18 16.42
CA LEU A 324 -19.41 5.88 16.32
C LEU A 324 -20.20 4.77 17.03
N SER A 325 -20.13 3.55 16.49
CA SER A 325 -20.72 2.34 17.09
C SER A 325 -20.04 1.95 18.40
N ASP A 326 -20.70 1.17 19.26
CA ASP A 326 -20.18 0.87 20.60
C ASP A 326 -18.86 0.10 20.58
N LYS A 327 -18.66 -0.79 19.59
CA LYS A 327 -17.37 -1.47 19.33
C LYS A 327 -16.23 -0.50 18.95
N GLN A 328 -16.54 0.73 18.58
CA GLN A 328 -15.57 1.79 18.27
C GLN A 328 -15.39 2.77 19.45
N LYS A 329 -16.34 2.83 20.39
CA LYS A 329 -16.24 3.67 21.61
C LYS A 329 -15.13 3.20 22.54
N SER A 330 -14.95 1.88 22.71
CA SER A 330 -13.80 1.33 23.46
C SER A 330 -12.45 1.74 22.87
N ASN A 331 -12.33 1.84 21.53
CA ASN A 331 -11.11 2.33 20.88
C ASN A 331 -10.82 3.81 21.17
N ILE A 332 -11.83 4.64 21.52
CA ILE A 332 -11.60 6.04 21.88
C ILE A 332 -10.83 6.14 23.20
N VAL A 333 -11.16 5.32 24.20
CA VAL A 333 -10.42 5.27 25.49
C VAL A 333 -8.96 4.87 25.25
N VAL A 334 -8.71 3.85 24.43
CA VAL A 334 -7.35 3.41 24.05
C VAL A 334 -6.58 4.51 23.31
N GLN A 335 -7.21 5.23 22.37
CA GLN A 335 -6.55 6.32 21.65
C GLN A 335 -6.31 7.56 22.54
N LEU A 336 -7.17 7.80 23.54
CA LEU A 336 -7.00 8.87 24.51
C LEU A 336 -5.85 8.57 25.48
N GLN A 337 -5.75 7.33 25.97
CA GLN A 337 -4.58 6.88 26.74
C GLN A 337 -3.28 6.99 25.93
N LYS A 338 -3.27 6.65 24.64
CA LYS A 338 -2.10 6.85 23.76
C LYS A 338 -1.76 8.33 23.49
N LEU A 339 -2.77 9.20 23.38
CA LEU A 339 -2.59 10.65 23.26
C LEU A 339 -1.93 11.25 24.52
N VAL A 340 -2.23 10.69 25.70
CA VAL A 340 -1.64 11.09 26.99
C VAL A 340 -0.25 10.49 27.19
N ASN A 341 -0.06 9.19 26.96
CA ASN A 341 1.15 8.47 27.37
C ASN A 341 2.27 8.40 26.32
N GLU A 342 1.94 8.35 25.02
CA GLU A 342 2.90 8.11 23.93
C GLU A 342 3.17 9.37 23.10
N TRP A 343 2.10 10.05 22.68
CA TRP A 343 2.17 11.16 21.72
C TRP A 343 3.01 12.38 22.14
N PRO A 344 3.10 12.80 23.42
CA PRO A 344 3.91 13.97 23.79
C PRO A 344 5.40 13.74 23.52
N GLN A 345 5.89 12.54 23.81
CA GLN A 345 7.29 12.15 23.56
C GLN A 345 7.59 12.06 22.06
N ASP A 346 6.66 11.51 21.27
CA ASP A 346 6.73 11.52 19.80
C ASP A 346 6.91 12.95 19.28
N VAL A 347 6.05 13.90 19.67
CA VAL A 347 6.11 15.29 19.15
C VAL A 347 7.42 15.98 19.50
N ILE A 348 7.83 15.92 20.77
CA ILE A 348 9.00 16.65 21.27
C ILE A 348 10.28 16.15 20.59
N ARG A 349 10.37 14.84 20.28
CA ARG A 349 11.46 14.24 19.50
C ARG A 349 11.64 14.86 18.11
N TYR A 350 10.58 15.35 17.46
CA TYR A 350 10.66 16.00 16.15
C TYR A 350 10.77 17.53 16.19
N GLN A 351 10.62 18.17 17.36
CA GLN A 351 10.78 19.61 17.49
C GLN A 351 12.27 20.01 17.52
N PRO A 352 12.62 21.19 16.93
CA PRO A 352 13.94 21.77 17.12
C PRO A 352 14.13 22.13 18.60
N GLU A 353 15.37 22.03 19.08
CA GLU A 353 15.76 22.13 20.49
C GLU A 353 15.21 23.40 21.17
N GLU A 354 15.36 24.54 20.47
CA GLU A 354 14.80 25.87 20.78
C GLU A 354 13.30 25.85 21.19
N ARG A 355 12.52 24.92 20.63
CA ARG A 355 11.06 24.84 20.81
C ARG A 355 10.63 23.68 21.70
N ARG A 356 11.49 22.70 21.97
CA ARG A 356 11.12 21.50 22.76
C ARG A 356 10.50 21.86 24.09
N GLN A 357 11.12 22.76 24.86
CA GLN A 357 10.61 23.21 26.15
C GLN A 357 9.24 23.91 26.05
N ALA A 358 9.07 24.77 25.04
CA ALA A 358 7.80 25.48 24.81
C ALA A 358 6.67 24.52 24.38
N THR A 359 6.97 23.55 23.51
CA THR A 359 6.02 22.50 23.11
C THR A 359 5.71 21.56 24.28
N ALA A 360 6.70 21.17 25.09
CA ALA A 360 6.50 20.37 26.29
C ALA A 360 5.57 21.06 27.29
N ALA A 361 5.79 22.36 27.56
CA ALA A 361 4.93 23.16 28.43
C ALA A 361 3.49 23.27 27.89
N ALA A 362 3.33 23.52 26.58
CA ALA A 362 2.02 23.61 25.93
C ALA A 362 1.27 22.25 25.94
N LEU A 363 1.97 21.13 25.85
CA LEU A 363 1.38 19.79 25.96
C LEU A 363 1.02 19.45 27.42
N LYS A 364 1.86 19.81 28.40
CA LYS A 364 1.58 19.61 29.83
C LYS A 364 0.37 20.41 30.34
N SER A 365 0.02 21.54 29.72
CA SER A 365 -1.22 22.28 30.04
C SER A 365 -2.40 21.88 29.15
N GLY A 366 -2.18 21.77 27.83
CA GLY A 366 -3.24 21.52 26.85
C GLY A 366 -3.88 20.14 26.92
N ILE A 367 -3.11 19.08 27.23
CA ILE A 367 -3.68 17.72 27.30
C ILE A 367 -4.59 17.55 28.52
N PRO A 368 -4.20 17.92 29.76
CA PRO A 368 -5.11 17.90 30.91
C PRO A 368 -6.35 18.76 30.70
N ALA A 369 -6.20 19.98 30.16
CA ALA A 369 -7.34 20.86 29.86
C ALA A 369 -8.38 20.18 28.95
N MET A 370 -7.94 19.55 27.85
CA MET A 370 -8.82 18.80 26.95
C MET A 370 -9.51 17.64 27.68
N VAL A 371 -8.80 16.89 28.52
CA VAL A 371 -9.36 15.76 29.27
C VAL A 371 -10.40 16.24 30.30
N THR A 372 -10.15 17.35 31.01
CA THR A 372 -11.15 17.98 31.88
C THR A 372 -12.38 18.45 31.09
N SER A 373 -12.21 19.06 29.91
CA SER A 373 -13.34 19.40 29.03
C SER A 373 -14.13 18.18 28.58
N LEU A 374 -13.49 17.04 28.29
CA LEU A 374 -14.17 15.80 27.91
C LEU A 374 -14.96 15.17 29.07
N LEU A 375 -14.40 15.15 30.27
CA LEU A 375 -15.09 14.69 31.49
C LEU A 375 -16.34 15.56 31.76
N ASN A 376 -16.20 16.89 31.64
CA ASN A 376 -17.32 17.84 31.78
C ASN A 376 -18.39 17.69 30.67
N MET A 377 -18.05 17.09 29.53
CA MET A 377 -19.00 16.73 28.46
C MET A 377 -19.65 15.36 28.66
N GLY A 378 -19.36 14.65 29.76
CA GLY A 378 -19.94 13.34 30.08
C GLY A 378 -19.27 12.16 29.38
N LEU A 379 -17.99 12.28 28.97
CA LEU A 379 -17.22 11.14 28.46
C LEU A 379 -16.61 10.36 29.65
N GLU A 380 -17.16 9.19 29.96
CA GLU A 380 -16.64 8.27 31.00
C GLU A 380 -15.33 7.60 30.55
N ALA A 381 -14.24 8.37 30.50
CA ALA A 381 -12.90 7.88 30.20
C ALA A 381 -12.01 8.03 31.45
N ASN A 382 -11.74 6.92 32.14
CA ASN A 382 -10.73 6.88 33.19
C ASN A 382 -9.33 6.94 32.55
N VAL A 383 -8.73 8.13 32.58
CA VAL A 383 -7.46 8.45 31.92
C VAL A 383 -6.46 8.85 33.00
N ASN A 384 -5.39 8.06 33.14
CA ASN A 384 -4.32 8.35 34.08
C ASN A 384 -3.52 9.59 33.59
N LEU A 385 -3.64 10.71 34.29
CA LEU A 385 -2.88 11.93 34.01
C LEU A 385 -1.56 12.01 34.80
N ASP A 386 -1.34 11.13 35.78
CA ASP A 386 -0.15 11.16 36.64
C ASP A 386 1.12 10.77 35.87
N GLU A 387 0.99 10.04 34.76
CA GLU A 387 2.08 9.80 33.81
C GLU A 387 2.53 11.05 33.05
N LEU A 388 1.67 12.05 32.83
CA LEU A 388 2.04 13.33 32.18
C LEU A 388 2.77 14.29 33.13
N SER A 389 2.39 14.28 34.40
CA SER A 389 3.01 15.12 35.42
C SER A 389 4.39 14.58 35.82
N SER A 390 4.48 13.27 36.09
CA SER A 390 5.71 12.58 36.54
C SER A 390 6.78 12.40 35.47
N LYS A 391 6.43 12.29 34.18
CA LYS A 391 7.43 12.24 33.11
C LYS A 391 8.05 13.62 32.90
N GLU A 392 9.36 13.72 33.07
CA GLU A 392 10.12 14.81 32.46
C GLU A 392 10.04 14.65 30.93
N LEU A 393 9.76 15.77 30.25
CA LEU A 393 9.49 15.81 28.80
C LEU A 393 10.56 16.66 28.06
N CYS A 394 11.76 16.74 28.64
CA CYS A 394 12.90 17.51 28.15
C CYS A 394 14.17 16.67 28.33
#